data_AF-A0A7S3P3G1-F1
#
_entry.id   AF-A0A7S3P3G1-F1
#
_cell.length_a   1.000
_cell.length_b   1.000
_cell.length_c   1.000
_cell.angle_alpha   90.00
_cell.angle_beta   90.00
_cell.angle_gamma   90.00
#
_symmetry.space_group_name_H-M   'P 1'
#
loop_
_entity.id
_entity.type
_entity.pdbx_description
1 polymer ?
#
loop_
_entity_poly.entity_id
_entity_poly.type
_entity_poly.pdbx_seq_one_letter_code
_entity_poly.pdbx_strand_id
1 'polypeptide(L)'
;MNDKYPVKSYDSVEYGLLVPEVNVVPERKLLTKKRRISWPKCLCMTFLVILATFFLITAAIATCTYMWTKHQVQRFTTETPVHYPIHSLPEAELDIVKDRAKLFYDTIKAGETPEMDLEISEEEINAFIAHSDFLRGNAYVQLEDNKFHADMSLPAKGLPGGKGRFFVASGALSFAEAVTDKTLVTTELETLYKIEGLDYPKLLLGEFLAYVSSDGKNTLNLQSGQFYNWVAPDDYIQKKENLLDHMCDDEDYDNDKDCQELSIVLDGIEGVSITDKNIVFRARRDGGHRRLGSMDWNVAGDKEQTTRLGGYARRILKKVLF
;
A
#
# COMPACT_ATOMS: atom_id res chain seq x y z
N MET A 1 -23.82 29.48 19.66
CA MET A 1 -23.13 30.74 19.34
C MET A 1 -22.93 30.71 17.83
N ASN A 2 -23.76 31.45 17.11
CA ASN A 2 -23.85 31.44 15.65
C ASN A 2 -22.95 32.54 15.09
N ASP A 3 -21.79 32.18 14.54
CA ASP A 3 -20.98 33.13 13.78
C ASP A 3 -21.36 33.06 12.30
N LYS A 4 -22.07 34.11 11.90
CA LYS A 4 -22.43 34.46 10.52
C LYS A 4 -21.17 34.81 9.74
N TYR A 5 -20.82 34.00 8.73
CA TYR A 5 -19.90 34.43 7.69
C TYR A 5 -20.63 35.29 6.66
N PRO A 6 -20.06 36.43 6.21
CA PRO A 6 -20.68 37.29 5.21
C PRO A 6 -20.56 36.67 3.81
N VAL A 7 -21.71 36.48 3.16
CA VAL A 7 -21.83 36.15 1.74
C VAL A 7 -21.33 37.34 0.93
N LYS A 8 -20.22 37.19 0.21
CA LYS A 8 -19.77 38.18 -0.77
C LYS A 8 -20.64 38.06 -2.02
N SER A 9 -21.49 39.08 -2.21
CA SER A 9 -22.16 39.40 -3.48
C SER A 9 -21.12 39.56 -4.58
N TYR A 10 -21.21 38.75 -5.63
CA TYR A 10 -20.48 38.98 -6.88
C TYR A 10 -21.31 39.93 -7.74
N ASP A 11 -20.82 41.16 -7.90
CA ASP A 11 -21.38 42.12 -8.84
C ASP A 11 -21.23 41.61 -10.27
N SER A 12 -22.35 41.55 -10.97
CA SER A 12 -22.46 41.26 -12.40
C SER A 12 -21.73 42.35 -13.19
N VAL A 13 -20.59 41.99 -13.79
CA VAL A 13 -19.87 42.85 -14.72
C VAL A 13 -20.66 42.90 -16.04
N GLU A 14 -21.31 44.04 -16.29
CA GLU A 14 -21.86 44.42 -17.58
C GLU A 14 -20.73 44.52 -18.61
N TYR A 15 -20.69 43.58 -19.55
CA TYR A 15 -19.86 43.70 -20.75
C TYR A 15 -20.52 44.68 -21.71
N GLY A 16 -20.07 45.93 -21.69
CA GLY A 16 -20.41 46.92 -22.70
C GLY A 16 -19.94 46.47 -24.09
N LEU A 17 -20.90 46.14 -24.96
CA LEU A 17 -20.68 45.93 -26.39
C LEU A 17 -20.26 47.26 -27.04
N LEU A 18 -18.96 47.49 -27.18
CA LEU A 18 -18.44 48.47 -28.11
C LEU A 18 -18.42 47.82 -29.50
N VAL A 19 -19.40 48.20 -30.33
CA VAL A 19 -19.47 47.87 -31.76
C VAL A 19 -18.39 48.71 -32.47
N PRO A 20 -17.32 48.11 -33.01
CA PRO A 20 -16.34 48.87 -33.78
C PRO A 20 -16.92 49.28 -35.14
N GLU A 21 -16.71 50.55 -35.47
CA GLU A 21 -17.03 51.18 -36.74
C GLU A 21 -16.44 50.40 -37.92
N VAL A 22 -17.32 49.92 -38.80
CA VAL A 22 -16.96 49.19 -40.02
C VAL A 22 -16.40 50.19 -41.04
N ASN A 23 -15.09 50.39 -41.02
CA ASN A 23 -14.39 51.06 -42.11
C ASN A 23 -14.36 50.15 -43.34
N VAL A 24 -15.16 50.51 -44.35
CA VAL A 24 -15.22 49.85 -45.66
C VAL A 24 -13.92 50.16 -46.42
N VAL A 25 -12.92 49.29 -46.25
CA VAL A 25 -11.64 49.37 -46.97
C VAL A 25 -11.87 48.93 -48.43
N PRO A 26 -11.44 49.72 -49.43
CA PRO A 26 -11.64 49.41 -50.84
C PRO A 26 -10.93 48.13 -51.25
N GLU A 27 -11.68 47.29 -51.94
CA GLU A 27 -11.35 45.96 -52.43
C GLU A 27 -10.16 46.00 -53.40
N ARG A 28 -8.94 45.80 -52.87
CA ARG A 28 -7.77 45.56 -53.73
C ARG A 28 -7.85 44.14 -54.25
N LYS A 29 -8.08 44.01 -55.56
CA LYS A 29 -7.92 42.76 -56.32
C LYS A 29 -6.44 42.35 -56.30
N LEU A 30 -6.02 41.73 -55.20
CA LEU A 30 -4.75 41.05 -55.09
C LEU A 30 -4.82 39.82 -56.00
N LEU A 31 -4.15 39.92 -57.16
CA LEU A 31 -3.86 38.80 -58.03
C LEU A 31 -3.01 37.80 -57.24
N THR A 32 -3.68 36.90 -56.53
CA THR A 32 -3.06 35.83 -55.76
C THR A 32 -2.46 34.84 -56.74
N LYS A 33 -1.16 34.99 -56.99
CA LYS A 33 -0.35 34.02 -57.71
C LYS A 33 -0.44 32.69 -56.97
N LYS A 34 -1.31 31.80 -57.45
CA LYS A 34 -1.59 30.46 -56.93
C LYS A 34 -0.33 29.61 -57.04
N ARG A 35 0.61 29.79 -56.10
CA ARG A 35 1.78 28.92 -55.93
C ARG A 35 1.21 27.53 -55.68
N ARG A 36 1.48 26.58 -56.59
CA ARG A 36 1.23 25.16 -56.38
C ARG A 36 2.16 24.70 -55.26
N ILE A 37 1.74 24.94 -54.01
CA ILE A 37 2.41 24.40 -52.83
C ILE A 37 2.19 22.89 -52.90
N SER A 38 3.29 22.15 -53.06
CA SER A 38 3.27 20.69 -53.06
C SER A 38 2.99 20.20 -51.63
N TRP A 39 1.71 20.20 -51.25
CA TRP A 39 1.17 19.73 -49.97
C TRP A 39 1.77 18.42 -49.44
N PRO A 40 2.07 17.37 -50.24
CA PRO A 40 2.58 16.12 -49.68
C PRO A 40 3.99 16.23 -49.07
N LYS A 41 4.84 17.15 -49.56
CA LYS A 41 6.20 17.33 -49.02
C LYS A 41 6.22 18.07 -47.68
N CYS A 42 5.29 19.01 -47.50
CA CYS A 42 5.17 19.76 -46.25
C CYS A 42 4.66 18.84 -45.12
N LEU A 43 3.61 18.07 -45.39
CA LEU A 43 3.02 17.15 -44.41
C LEU A 43 3.99 16.04 -43.98
N CYS A 44 4.81 15.52 -44.90
CA CYS A 44 5.81 14.51 -44.59
C CYS A 44 6.91 15.07 -43.66
N MET A 45 7.41 16.28 -43.93
CA MET A 45 8.43 16.91 -43.06
C MET A 45 7.87 17.26 -41.68
N THR A 46 6.64 17.77 -41.59
CA THR A 46 6.03 18.05 -40.28
C THR A 46 5.83 16.78 -39.46
N PHE A 47 5.41 15.68 -40.09
CA PHE A 47 5.26 14.39 -39.42
C PHE A 47 6.59 13.85 -38.90
N LEU A 48 7.66 13.93 -39.71
CA LEU A 48 9.01 13.52 -39.30
C LEU A 48 9.54 14.34 -38.12
N VAL A 49 9.31 15.66 -38.12
CA VAL A 49 9.70 16.54 -37.01
C VAL A 49 8.94 16.19 -35.74
N ILE A 50 7.62 15.98 -35.82
CA ILE A 50 6.80 15.59 -34.66
C ILE A 50 7.29 14.26 -34.09
N LEU A 51 7.53 13.27 -34.95
CA LEU A 51 8.01 11.96 -34.56
C LEU A 51 9.41 12.04 -33.91
N ALA A 52 10.34 12.80 -34.48
CA ALA A 52 11.66 13.01 -33.89
C ALA A 52 11.58 13.70 -32.52
N THR A 53 10.78 14.75 -32.39
CA THR A 53 10.56 15.45 -31.11
C THR A 53 9.94 14.53 -30.07
N PHE A 54 8.98 13.68 -30.47
CA PHE A 54 8.38 12.69 -29.57
C PHE A 54 9.43 11.73 -29.01
N PHE A 55 10.26 11.12 -29.87
CA PHE A 55 11.34 10.22 -29.43
C PHE A 55 12.36 10.92 -28.51
N LEU A 56 12.71 12.18 -28.79
CA LEU A 56 13.60 12.95 -27.92
C LEU A 56 12.98 13.21 -26.55
N ILE A 57 11.69 13.55 -26.48
CA ILE A 57 10.97 13.76 -25.22
C ILE A 57 10.91 12.45 -24.42
N THR A 58 10.54 11.33 -25.07
CA THR A 58 10.50 10.02 -24.40
C THR A 58 11.87 9.60 -23.87
N ALA A 59 12.94 9.80 -24.64
CA ALA A 59 14.30 9.52 -24.20
C ALA A 59 14.73 10.40 -23.02
N ALA A 60 14.37 11.69 -23.03
CA ALA A 60 14.64 12.61 -21.93
C ALA A 60 13.90 12.19 -20.66
N ILE A 61 12.60 11.87 -20.74
CA ILE A 61 11.81 11.37 -19.61
C ILE A 61 12.42 10.08 -19.06
N ALA A 62 12.73 9.11 -19.92
CA ALA A 62 13.33 7.84 -19.50
C ALA A 62 14.68 8.04 -18.78
N THR A 63 15.51 8.97 -19.27
CA THR A 63 16.80 9.29 -18.64
C THR A 63 16.62 9.97 -17.29
N CYS A 64 15.70 10.95 -17.20
CA CYS A 64 15.37 11.64 -15.94
C CYS A 64 14.83 10.66 -14.90
N THR A 65 13.88 9.79 -15.28
CA THR A 65 13.34 8.76 -14.40
C THR A 65 14.44 7.80 -13.95
N TYR A 66 15.30 7.32 -14.86
CA TYR A 66 16.43 6.45 -14.51
C TYR A 66 17.37 7.10 -13.50
N MET A 67 17.76 8.35 -13.72
CA MET A 67 18.63 9.08 -12.80
C MET A 67 17.98 9.31 -11.44
N TRP A 68 16.70 9.66 -11.41
CA TRP A 68 15.97 9.86 -10.16
C TRP A 68 15.83 8.54 -9.39
N THR A 69 15.43 7.45 -10.04
CA THR A 69 15.36 6.11 -9.41
C THR A 69 16.73 5.67 -8.90
N LYS A 70 17.79 5.85 -9.69
CA LYS A 70 19.17 5.57 -9.26
C LYS A 70 19.54 6.32 -7.99
N HIS A 71 19.20 7.60 -7.91
CA HIS A 71 19.46 8.41 -6.74
C HIS A 71 18.65 7.93 -5.52
N GLN A 72 17.37 7.60 -5.68
CA GLN A 72 16.56 7.04 -4.58
C GLN A 72 17.14 5.71 -4.10
N VAL A 73 17.48 4.80 -5.00
CA VAL A 73 18.09 3.51 -4.63
C VAL A 73 19.36 3.75 -3.82
N GLN A 74 20.24 4.62 -4.28
CA GLN A 74 21.47 4.95 -3.55
C GLN A 74 21.20 5.56 -2.17
N ARG A 75 20.16 6.39 -2.05
CA ARG A 75 19.73 7.03 -0.79
C ARG A 75 19.20 6.03 0.25
N PHE A 76 18.47 5.00 -0.17
CA PHE A 76 17.87 4.00 0.73
C PHE A 76 18.72 2.74 0.95
N THR A 77 19.88 2.64 0.31
CA THR A 77 20.72 1.44 0.38
C THR A 77 22.14 1.78 0.85
N THR A 78 22.82 0.80 1.41
CA THR A 78 24.23 0.87 1.85
C THR A 78 25.10 -0.07 1.01
N GLU A 79 26.41 0.16 0.98
CA GLU A 79 27.38 -0.76 0.35
C GLU A 79 27.80 -1.89 1.29
N THR A 80 27.51 -1.75 2.59
CA THR A 80 27.88 -2.71 3.62
C THR A 80 26.71 -3.66 3.91
N PRO A 81 26.75 -4.93 3.44
CA PRO A 81 25.73 -5.90 3.80
C PRO A 81 25.79 -6.23 5.29
N VAL A 82 24.65 -6.62 5.84
CA VAL A 82 24.55 -7.23 7.17
C VAL A 82 24.23 -8.69 6.97
N HIS A 83 25.07 -9.57 7.53
CA HIS A 83 24.88 -11.00 7.45
C HIS A 83 24.17 -11.52 8.69
N TYR A 84 23.09 -12.25 8.48
CA TYR A 84 22.32 -12.85 9.55
C TYR A 84 22.64 -14.34 9.72
N PRO A 85 22.41 -14.92 10.91
CA PRO A 85 22.55 -16.35 11.13
C PRO A 85 21.68 -17.16 10.16
N ILE A 86 22.24 -18.25 9.65
CA ILE A 86 21.52 -19.19 8.78
C ILE A 86 21.14 -20.39 9.64
N HIS A 87 19.87 -20.49 10.01
CA HIS A 87 19.32 -21.69 10.64
C HIS A 87 18.83 -22.62 9.54
N SER A 88 19.45 -23.79 9.38
CA SER A 88 19.04 -24.75 8.37
C SER A 88 18.46 -25.99 9.03
N LEU A 89 17.16 -26.22 8.84
CA LEU A 89 16.54 -27.52 9.09
C LEU A 89 16.78 -28.46 7.89
N PRO A 90 16.81 -29.78 8.10
CA PRO A 90 16.74 -30.75 7.01
C PRO A 90 15.50 -30.52 6.14
N GLU A 91 15.61 -30.73 4.83
CA GLU A 91 14.51 -30.52 3.87
C GLU A 91 13.26 -31.34 4.25
N ALA A 92 13.46 -32.56 4.76
CA ALA A 92 12.37 -33.41 5.24
C ALA A 92 11.60 -32.81 6.44
N GLU A 93 12.29 -32.12 7.36
CA GLU A 93 11.64 -31.45 8.48
C GLU A 93 10.90 -30.20 8.00
N LEU A 94 11.49 -29.45 7.05
CA LEU A 94 10.82 -28.29 6.46
C LEU A 94 9.53 -28.68 5.73
N ASP A 95 9.54 -29.80 5.01
CA ASP A 95 8.35 -30.29 4.32
C ASP A 95 7.24 -30.72 5.29
N ILE A 96 7.59 -31.27 6.47
CA ILE A 96 6.61 -31.53 7.53
C ILE A 96 5.95 -30.23 8.01
N VAL A 97 6.71 -29.14 8.15
CA VAL A 97 6.14 -27.84 8.56
C VAL A 97 5.23 -27.27 7.47
N LYS A 98 5.63 -27.37 6.19
CA LYS A 98 4.78 -26.97 5.06
C LYS A 98 3.47 -27.75 5.04
N ASP A 99 3.55 -29.07 5.21
CA ASP A 99 2.39 -29.95 5.20
C ASP A 99 1.45 -29.65 6.37
N ARG A 100 2.00 -29.36 7.55
CA ARG A 100 1.23 -28.92 8.73
C ARG A 100 0.47 -27.62 8.46
N ALA A 101 1.16 -26.59 7.95
CA ALA A 101 0.56 -25.31 7.63
C ALA A 101 -0.49 -25.42 6.50
N LYS A 102 -0.18 -26.22 5.47
CA LYS A 102 -1.08 -26.49 4.34
C LYS A 102 -2.33 -27.23 4.79
N LEU A 103 -2.20 -28.27 5.63
CA LEU A 103 -3.33 -29.02 6.17
C LEU A 103 -4.25 -28.12 6.99
N PHE A 104 -3.68 -27.29 7.87
CA PHE A 104 -4.44 -26.31 8.64
C PHE A 104 -5.23 -25.35 7.73
N TYR A 105 -4.56 -24.76 6.73
CA TYR A 105 -5.19 -23.87 5.75
C TYR A 105 -6.30 -24.57 4.94
N ASP A 106 -6.02 -25.76 4.39
CA ASP A 106 -6.95 -26.52 3.55
C ASP A 106 -8.20 -26.93 4.36
N THR A 107 -8.03 -27.25 5.65
CA THR A 107 -9.14 -27.61 6.55
C THR A 107 -10.08 -26.42 6.78
N ILE A 108 -9.51 -25.25 7.09
CA ILE A 108 -10.30 -24.02 7.25
C ILE A 108 -11.00 -23.66 5.93
N LYS A 109 -10.28 -23.74 4.82
CA LYS A 109 -10.81 -23.47 3.47
C LYS A 109 -11.97 -24.40 3.11
N ALA A 110 -11.96 -25.65 3.60
CA ALA A 110 -13.06 -26.59 3.43
C ALA A 110 -14.29 -26.27 4.32
N GLY A 111 -14.21 -25.24 5.17
CA GLY A 111 -15.24 -24.92 6.16
C GLY A 111 -15.23 -25.86 7.37
N GLU A 112 -14.16 -26.63 7.54
CA GLU A 112 -13.95 -27.52 8.67
C GLU A 112 -13.07 -26.84 9.73
N THR A 113 -13.17 -27.32 10.96
CA THR A 113 -12.33 -26.82 12.07
C THR A 113 -11.11 -27.72 12.23
N PRO A 114 -9.88 -27.20 12.08
CA PRO A 114 -8.68 -27.94 12.42
C PRO A 114 -8.72 -28.50 13.85
N GLU A 115 -8.34 -29.77 14.03
CA GLU A 115 -8.30 -30.39 15.36
C GLU A 115 -7.30 -29.66 16.28
N MET A 116 -6.17 -29.24 15.71
CA MET A 116 -5.06 -28.59 16.41
C MET A 116 -4.85 -27.16 15.91
N ASP A 117 -4.35 -26.30 16.80
CA ASP A 117 -3.87 -24.97 16.43
C ASP A 117 -2.57 -25.10 15.62
N LEU A 118 -2.30 -24.14 14.75
CA LEU A 118 -1.05 -24.09 13.99
C LEU A 118 -0.03 -23.30 14.81
N GLU A 119 0.95 -24.01 15.34
CA GLU A 119 2.13 -23.42 15.96
C GLU A 119 3.28 -23.38 14.94
N ILE A 120 3.96 -22.25 14.84
CA ILE A 120 5.15 -22.06 14.00
C ILE A 120 6.24 -21.43 14.85
N SER A 121 7.37 -22.11 14.98
CA SER A 121 8.48 -21.63 15.81
C SER A 121 9.38 -20.63 15.06
N GLU A 122 10.13 -19.83 15.82
CA GLU A 122 11.17 -18.93 15.29
C GLU A 122 12.20 -19.70 14.45
N GLU A 123 12.58 -20.90 14.89
CA GLU A 123 13.52 -21.76 14.18
C GLU A 123 12.94 -22.23 12.85
N GLU A 124 11.68 -22.65 12.82
CA GLU A 124 10.99 -23.06 11.60
C GLU A 124 10.90 -21.88 10.61
N ILE A 125 10.52 -20.67 11.07
CA ILE A 125 10.48 -19.45 10.23
C ILE A 125 11.85 -19.15 9.64
N ASN A 126 12.89 -19.13 10.47
CA ASN A 126 14.24 -18.85 10.00
C ASN A 126 14.79 -19.96 9.10
N ALA A 127 14.35 -21.21 9.27
CA ALA A 127 14.65 -22.30 8.36
C ALA A 127 14.00 -22.09 6.99
N PHE A 128 12.74 -21.64 6.92
CA PHE A 128 12.12 -21.24 5.66
C PHE A 128 12.89 -20.12 4.96
N ILE A 129 13.29 -19.10 5.71
CA ILE A 129 14.12 -17.98 5.23
C ILE A 129 15.44 -18.50 4.65
N ALA A 130 16.09 -19.44 5.34
CA ALA A 130 17.37 -20.02 4.92
C ALA A 130 17.28 -20.87 3.64
N HIS A 131 16.10 -21.37 3.26
CA HIS A 131 15.90 -22.12 2.01
C HIS A 131 15.66 -21.21 0.80
N SER A 132 15.44 -19.91 1.01
CA SER A 132 15.30 -18.94 -0.09
C SER A 132 16.66 -18.42 -0.54
N ASP A 133 16.98 -18.54 -1.84
CA ASP A 133 18.21 -17.97 -2.42
C ASP A 133 18.33 -16.46 -2.19
N PHE A 134 17.20 -15.76 -2.07
CA PHE A 134 17.18 -14.31 -1.88
C PHE A 134 17.30 -13.90 -0.41
N LEU A 135 16.67 -14.66 0.51
CA LEU A 135 16.60 -14.29 1.93
C LEU A 135 17.67 -14.98 2.79
N ARG A 136 18.27 -16.08 2.32
CA ARG A 136 19.29 -16.83 3.06
C ARG A 136 20.48 -15.93 3.42
N GLY A 137 20.69 -15.74 4.73
CA GLY A 137 21.74 -14.88 5.27
C GLY A 137 21.47 -13.38 5.13
N ASN A 138 20.32 -13.01 4.55
CA ASN A 138 19.89 -11.63 4.27
C ASN A 138 18.62 -11.25 5.05
N ALA A 139 17.99 -12.17 5.77
CA ALA A 139 16.87 -11.87 6.66
C ALA A 139 16.93 -12.76 7.90
N TYR A 140 16.36 -12.28 8.99
CA TYR A 140 16.26 -12.98 10.26
C TYR A 140 15.02 -12.55 11.01
N VAL A 141 14.36 -13.49 11.66
CA VAL A 141 13.18 -13.25 12.49
C VAL A 141 13.48 -13.60 13.94
N GLN A 142 12.97 -12.77 14.85
CA GLN A 142 12.93 -13.03 16.28
C GLN A 142 11.51 -12.92 16.80
N LEU A 143 11.14 -13.82 17.68
CA LEU A 143 9.83 -13.81 18.34
C LEU A 143 10.03 -13.59 19.84
N GLU A 144 9.50 -12.49 20.33
CA GLU A 144 9.40 -12.16 21.75
C GLU A 144 7.91 -12.10 22.14
N ASP A 145 7.59 -12.13 23.42
CA ASP A 145 6.20 -12.08 23.89
C ASP A 145 5.43 -10.90 23.28
N ASN A 146 4.42 -11.22 22.46
CA ASN A 146 3.61 -10.27 21.69
C ASN A 146 4.38 -9.39 20.69
N LYS A 147 5.58 -9.80 20.26
CA LYS A 147 6.39 -9.02 19.32
C LYS A 147 7.09 -9.92 18.30
N PHE A 148 6.84 -9.64 17.03
CA PHE A 148 7.56 -10.18 15.88
C PHE A 148 8.59 -9.15 15.44
N HIS A 149 9.85 -9.52 15.36
CA HIS A 149 10.93 -8.67 14.88
C HIS A 149 11.57 -9.30 13.65
N ALA A 150 11.81 -8.50 12.61
CA ALA A 150 12.40 -8.95 11.36
C ALA A 150 13.50 -7.99 10.92
N ASP A 151 14.73 -8.50 10.87
CA ASP A 151 15.87 -7.78 10.33
C ASP A 151 16.15 -8.26 8.91
N MET A 152 16.54 -7.34 8.02
CA MET A 152 16.81 -7.66 6.62
C MET A 152 17.94 -6.83 6.02
N SER A 153 18.69 -7.44 5.11
CA SER A 153 19.77 -6.89 4.29
C SER A 153 19.59 -7.37 2.85
N LEU A 154 18.65 -6.77 2.14
CA LEU A 154 18.22 -7.26 0.83
C LEU A 154 19.09 -6.68 -0.30
N PRO A 155 19.66 -7.51 -1.20
CA PRO A 155 20.50 -7.01 -2.29
C PRO A 155 19.68 -6.23 -3.32
N ALA A 156 20.10 -5.00 -3.63
CA ALA A 156 19.43 -4.11 -4.59
C ALA A 156 19.91 -4.29 -6.04
N LYS A 157 20.60 -5.39 -6.37
CA LYS A 157 21.28 -5.60 -7.67
C LYS A 157 20.38 -5.48 -8.91
N GLY A 158 19.07 -5.69 -8.75
CA GLY A 158 18.08 -5.56 -9.83
C GLY A 158 17.60 -4.12 -10.09
N LEU A 159 17.93 -3.17 -9.22
CA LEU A 159 17.47 -1.78 -9.30
C LEU A 159 18.54 -0.87 -9.93
N PRO A 160 18.15 0.21 -10.65
CA PRO A 160 19.09 1.22 -11.14
C PRO A 160 20.01 1.72 -10.03
N GLY A 161 21.33 1.57 -10.19
CA GLY A 161 22.31 1.98 -9.18
C GLY A 161 22.47 1.08 -7.96
N GLY A 162 21.73 -0.02 -7.87
CA GLY A 162 21.77 -0.93 -6.71
C GLY A 162 22.85 -2.01 -6.77
N LYS A 163 23.71 -2.01 -7.80
CA LYS A 163 24.82 -2.97 -7.90
C LYS A 163 25.77 -2.80 -6.70
N GLY A 164 25.95 -3.87 -5.93
CA GLY A 164 26.78 -3.87 -4.72
C GLY A 164 26.16 -3.13 -3.54
N ARG A 165 24.85 -2.84 -3.59
CA ARG A 165 24.13 -2.15 -2.52
C ARG A 165 23.03 -3.01 -1.92
N PHE A 166 22.70 -2.73 -0.67
CA PHE A 166 21.77 -3.50 0.15
C PHE A 166 20.79 -2.56 0.86
N PHE A 167 19.52 -2.92 0.83
CA PHE A 167 18.51 -2.30 1.69
C PHE A 167 18.59 -2.96 3.06
N VAL A 168 19.05 -2.21 4.07
CA VAL A 168 19.21 -2.71 5.44
C VAL A 168 18.17 -2.07 6.34
N ALA A 169 17.26 -2.89 6.84
CA ALA A 169 16.14 -2.44 7.65
C ALA A 169 15.83 -3.42 8.78
N SER A 170 15.21 -2.88 9.81
CA SER A 170 14.70 -3.60 10.96
C SER A 170 13.22 -3.25 11.10
N GLY A 171 12.37 -4.26 11.22
CA GLY A 171 10.94 -4.12 11.36
C GLY A 171 10.43 -4.82 12.60
N ALA A 172 9.39 -4.26 13.21
CA ALA A 172 8.72 -4.85 14.35
C ALA A 172 7.20 -4.80 14.16
N LEU A 173 6.54 -5.87 14.59
CA LEU A 173 5.09 -5.95 14.74
C LEU A 173 4.80 -6.34 16.18
N SER A 174 4.10 -5.49 16.92
CA SER A 174 3.74 -5.75 18.32
C SER A 174 2.24 -5.73 18.53
N PHE A 175 1.80 -6.52 19.51
CA PHE A 175 0.41 -6.67 19.89
C PHE A 175 0.25 -6.26 21.35
N ALA A 176 -0.68 -5.37 21.62
CA ALA A 176 -1.02 -4.95 22.98
C ALA A 176 -2.53 -4.98 23.16
N GLU A 177 -2.99 -5.36 24.35
CA GLU A 177 -4.40 -5.17 24.70
C GLU A 177 -4.67 -3.67 24.85
N ALA A 178 -5.62 -3.14 24.07
CA ALA A 178 -5.95 -1.72 24.11
C ALA A 178 -7.09 -1.45 25.11
N VAL A 179 -8.20 -2.17 24.92
CA VAL A 179 -9.46 -2.14 25.67
C VAL A 179 -10.10 -3.53 25.50
N THR A 180 -11.02 -3.94 26.38
CA THR A 180 -11.75 -5.22 26.29
C THR A 180 -12.19 -5.53 24.85
N ASP A 181 -11.80 -6.72 24.37
CA ASP A 181 -12.08 -7.26 23.03
C ASP A 181 -11.43 -6.49 21.85
N LYS A 182 -10.39 -5.69 22.11
CA LYS A 182 -9.64 -4.95 21.08
C LYS A 182 -8.13 -5.06 21.27
N THR A 183 -7.44 -5.34 20.18
CA THR A 183 -5.98 -5.45 20.13
C THR A 183 -5.41 -4.26 19.37
N LEU A 184 -4.48 -3.54 20.00
CA LEU A 184 -3.61 -2.59 19.31
C LEU A 184 -2.50 -3.37 18.62
N VAL A 185 -2.37 -3.17 17.32
CA VAL A 185 -1.31 -3.74 16.49
C VAL A 185 -0.42 -2.57 16.06
N THR A 186 0.85 -2.60 16.43
CA THR A 186 1.82 -1.57 16.03
C THR A 186 2.81 -2.18 15.07
N THR A 187 2.95 -1.58 13.88
CA THR A 187 3.97 -1.93 12.89
C THR A 187 5.01 -0.84 12.81
N GLU A 188 6.27 -1.22 12.74
CA GLU A 188 7.41 -0.33 12.63
C GLU A 188 8.38 -0.86 11.56
N LEU A 189 8.98 0.03 10.80
CA LEU A 189 10.10 -0.26 9.91
C LEU A 189 11.07 0.90 9.99
N GLU A 190 12.33 0.62 10.27
CA GLU A 190 13.41 1.60 10.27
C GLU A 190 14.61 1.08 9.49
N THR A 191 15.43 2.00 8.97
CA THR A 191 16.70 1.62 8.35
C THR A 191 17.82 1.71 9.36
N LEU A 192 18.80 0.82 9.24
CA LEU A 192 19.98 0.83 10.11
C LEU A 192 20.79 2.14 9.97
N TYR A 193 20.72 2.76 8.81
CA TYR A 193 21.41 4.02 8.52
C TYR A 193 20.41 5.17 8.42
N LYS A 194 20.79 6.34 8.92
CA LYS A 194 20.01 7.56 8.76
C LYS A 194 19.90 7.94 7.29
N ILE A 195 18.67 8.08 6.80
CA ILE A 195 18.40 8.54 5.45
C ILE A 195 18.36 10.06 5.43
N GLU A 196 19.16 10.68 4.55
CA GLU A 196 19.14 12.13 4.36
C GLU A 196 17.76 12.59 3.89
N GLY A 197 17.22 13.68 4.46
CA GLY A 197 15.92 14.25 4.08
C GLY A 197 14.69 13.46 4.57
N LEU A 198 14.87 12.55 5.52
CA LEU A 198 13.77 11.94 6.28
C LEU A 198 13.60 12.72 7.59
N ASP A 199 12.39 13.20 7.85
CA ASP A 199 12.08 14.00 9.04
C ASP A 199 11.90 13.11 10.28
N TYR A 200 11.57 11.84 10.04
CA TYR A 200 11.32 10.83 11.07
C TYR A 200 12.39 9.73 11.01
N PRO A 201 12.71 9.07 12.13
CA PRO A 201 13.67 7.96 12.15
C PRO A 201 13.13 6.69 11.48
N LYS A 202 11.82 6.47 11.57
CA LYS A 202 11.14 5.28 11.03
C LYS A 202 10.69 5.55 9.59
N LEU A 203 10.88 4.56 8.71
CA LEU A 203 10.32 4.54 7.36
C LEU A 203 8.80 4.29 7.38
N LEU A 204 8.35 3.43 8.30
CA LEU A 204 6.95 3.11 8.51
C LEU A 204 6.69 3.06 10.02
N LEU A 205 5.61 3.69 10.44
CA LEU A 205 5.01 3.50 11.75
C LEU A 205 3.50 3.47 11.54
N GLY A 206 2.84 2.41 11.99
CA GLY A 206 1.38 2.30 11.90
C GLY A 206 0.84 1.71 13.18
N GLU A 207 -0.19 2.34 13.73
CA GLU A 207 -0.95 1.81 14.86
C GLU A 207 -2.34 1.47 14.37
N PHE A 208 -2.76 0.23 14.58
CA PHE A 208 -4.03 -0.30 14.12
C PHE A 208 -4.80 -0.88 15.28
N LEU A 209 -6.11 -0.73 15.26
CA LEU A 209 -7.01 -1.34 16.22
C LEU A 209 -7.73 -2.50 15.55
N ALA A 210 -7.37 -3.72 15.94
CA ALA A 210 -7.97 -4.96 15.48
C ALA A 210 -9.06 -5.42 16.46
N TYR A 211 -10.24 -5.76 15.95
CA TYR A 211 -11.38 -6.24 16.76
C TYR A 211 -12.43 -6.92 15.88
N VAL A 212 -13.34 -7.68 16.51
CA VAL A 212 -14.54 -8.20 15.85
C VAL A 212 -15.67 -7.19 16.05
N SER A 213 -16.21 -6.66 14.95
CA SER A 213 -17.30 -5.69 15.02
C SER A 213 -18.64 -6.37 15.34
N SER A 214 -19.68 -5.56 15.61
CA SER A 214 -20.98 -6.08 16.06
C SER A 214 -21.72 -6.94 15.02
N ASP A 215 -21.37 -6.84 13.75
CA ASP A 215 -21.91 -7.69 12.68
C ASP A 215 -21.14 -9.02 12.55
N GLY A 216 -20.14 -9.25 13.40
CA GLY A 216 -19.29 -10.44 13.40
C GLY A 216 -18.07 -10.36 12.48
N LYS A 217 -17.86 -9.25 11.77
CA LYS A 217 -16.71 -9.11 10.87
C LYS A 217 -15.44 -8.70 11.61
N ASN A 218 -14.33 -9.32 11.23
CA ASN A 218 -12.99 -8.87 11.59
C ASN A 218 -12.78 -7.44 11.05
N THR A 219 -12.33 -6.54 11.91
CA THR A 219 -12.10 -5.13 11.59
C THR A 219 -10.69 -4.72 11.99
N LEU A 220 -10.01 -4.00 11.09
CA LEU A 220 -8.69 -3.40 11.33
C LEU A 220 -8.74 -1.92 10.98
N ASN A 221 -8.68 -1.04 11.98
CA ASN A 221 -8.78 0.40 11.77
C ASN A 221 -7.46 1.12 12.07
N LEU A 222 -7.00 1.97 11.16
CA LEU A 222 -5.85 2.85 11.42
C LEU A 222 -6.17 3.82 12.58
N GLN A 223 -5.29 3.87 13.58
CA GLN A 223 -5.32 4.84 14.69
C GLN A 223 -4.30 5.96 14.46
N SER A 224 -3.12 5.61 13.97
CA SER A 224 -2.09 6.56 13.53
C SER A 224 -1.24 5.91 12.45
N GLY A 225 -0.66 6.70 11.56
CA GLY A 225 0.14 6.19 10.46
C GLY A 225 1.15 7.21 9.96
N GLN A 226 2.36 6.76 9.71
CA GLN A 226 3.45 7.53 9.15
C GLN A 226 4.20 6.64 8.17
N PHE A 227 4.37 7.12 6.94
CA PHE A 227 5.18 6.47 5.92
C PHE A 227 6.09 7.51 5.28
N TYR A 228 7.40 7.34 5.48
CA TYR A 228 8.40 8.34 5.14
C TYR A 228 8.09 9.68 5.84
N ASN A 229 7.96 10.78 5.11
CA ASN A 229 7.56 12.08 5.65
C ASN A 229 6.03 12.33 5.54
N TRP A 230 5.27 11.34 5.07
CA TRP A 230 3.82 11.44 5.01
C TRP A 230 3.21 10.92 6.30
N VAL A 231 2.32 11.71 6.89
CA VAL A 231 1.53 11.34 8.07
C VAL A 231 0.08 11.20 7.64
N ALA A 232 -0.58 10.15 8.13
CA ALA A 232 -1.98 9.88 7.86
C ALA A 232 -2.84 11.07 8.35
N PRO A 233 -3.64 11.70 7.46
CA PRO A 233 -4.51 12.79 7.86
C PRO A 233 -5.55 12.37 8.89
N ASP A 234 -5.84 13.26 9.85
CA ASP A 234 -6.83 13.00 10.91
C ASP A 234 -8.24 12.69 10.34
N ASP A 235 -8.62 13.34 9.24
CA ASP A 235 -9.92 13.10 8.60
C ASP A 235 -10.02 11.69 7.98
N TYR A 236 -8.89 11.10 7.60
CA TYR A 236 -8.85 9.70 7.18
C TYR A 236 -9.00 8.75 8.38
N ILE A 237 -8.24 9.00 9.45
CA ILE A 237 -8.28 8.20 10.69
C ILE A 237 -9.70 8.23 11.31
N GLN A 238 -10.33 9.40 11.35
CA GLN A 238 -11.66 9.59 11.93
C GLN A 238 -12.78 8.83 11.21
N LYS A 239 -12.60 8.48 9.92
CA LYS A 239 -13.58 7.65 9.18
C LYS A 239 -13.69 6.24 9.72
N LYS A 240 -12.65 5.74 10.41
CA LYS A 240 -12.59 4.36 10.93
C LYS A 240 -12.94 3.33 9.86
N GLU A 241 -12.41 3.53 8.64
CA GLU A 241 -12.58 2.59 7.54
C GLU A 241 -11.93 1.25 7.95
N ASN A 242 -12.66 0.14 7.78
CA ASN A 242 -12.10 -1.19 7.96
C ASN A 242 -11.10 -1.46 6.84
N LEU A 243 -9.82 -1.56 7.16
CA LEU A 243 -8.76 -1.76 6.18
C LEU A 243 -8.81 -3.14 5.53
N LEU A 244 -9.42 -4.14 6.20
CA LEU A 244 -9.58 -5.49 5.64
C LEU A 244 -10.56 -5.52 4.46
N ASP A 245 -11.54 -4.61 4.43
CA ASP A 245 -12.49 -4.53 3.32
C ASP A 245 -11.77 -4.13 2.02
N HIS A 246 -10.67 -3.37 2.12
CA HIS A 246 -9.89 -2.93 0.96
C HIS A 246 -8.96 -4.00 0.40
N MET A 247 -8.72 -5.10 1.13
CA MET A 247 -7.94 -6.22 0.60
C MET A 247 -8.68 -6.95 -0.53
N CYS A 248 -10.00 -6.76 -0.64
CA CYS A 248 -10.86 -7.43 -1.61
C CYS A 248 -11.58 -6.47 -2.58
N ASP A 249 -11.24 -5.18 -2.57
CA ASP A 249 -12.00 -4.10 -3.24
C ASP A 249 -11.40 -3.71 -4.60
N ASP A 250 -11.03 -4.71 -5.42
CA ASP A 250 -10.65 -4.46 -6.80
C ASP A 250 -11.92 -4.37 -7.65
N GLU A 251 -12.28 -3.14 -8.04
CA GLU A 251 -13.48 -2.72 -8.79
C GLU A 251 -13.77 -3.51 -10.09
N ASP A 252 -12.85 -4.37 -10.53
CA ASP A 252 -12.93 -5.15 -11.77
C ASP A 252 -13.17 -6.66 -11.55
N TYR A 253 -13.30 -7.14 -10.31
CA TYR A 253 -13.44 -8.58 -10.01
C TYR A 253 -14.50 -8.89 -8.94
N ASP A 254 -15.79 -8.81 -9.29
CA ASP A 254 -16.92 -9.30 -8.47
C ASP A 254 -16.86 -10.83 -8.17
N ASN A 255 -15.83 -11.54 -8.66
CA ASN A 255 -15.69 -12.98 -8.51
C ASN A 255 -14.22 -13.38 -8.29
N ASP A 256 -13.44 -12.55 -7.60
CA ASP A 256 -12.10 -12.96 -7.19
C ASP A 256 -12.21 -14.07 -6.14
N LYS A 257 -11.97 -15.30 -6.61
CA LYS A 257 -11.98 -16.50 -5.80
C LYS A 257 -10.97 -16.39 -4.66
N ASP A 258 -9.85 -15.70 -4.88
CA ASP A 258 -8.78 -15.59 -3.90
C ASP A 258 -9.21 -14.71 -2.71
N CYS A 259 -10.01 -13.67 -2.97
CA CYS A 259 -10.60 -12.83 -1.92
C CYS A 259 -11.60 -13.59 -1.05
N GLN A 260 -12.47 -14.38 -1.66
CA GLN A 260 -13.43 -15.24 -0.93
C GLN A 260 -12.70 -16.30 -0.10
N GLU A 261 -11.64 -16.89 -0.65
CA GLU A 261 -10.81 -17.86 0.06
C GLU A 261 -10.10 -17.21 1.26
N LEU A 262 -9.55 -16.00 1.09
CA LEU A 262 -8.91 -15.27 2.18
C LEU A 262 -9.89 -14.93 3.30
N SER A 263 -11.10 -14.45 2.97
CA SER A 263 -12.10 -14.15 4.01
C SER A 263 -12.52 -15.39 4.79
N ILE A 264 -12.70 -16.54 4.11
CA ILE A 264 -13.00 -17.81 4.77
C ILE A 264 -11.87 -18.19 5.75
N VAL A 265 -10.62 -18.03 5.32
CA VAL A 265 -9.46 -18.37 6.15
C VAL A 265 -9.34 -17.45 7.37
N LEU A 266 -9.51 -16.14 7.18
CA LEU A 266 -9.50 -15.17 8.29
C LEU A 266 -10.65 -15.40 9.27
N ASP A 267 -11.83 -15.78 8.77
CA ASP A 267 -12.99 -16.10 9.61
C ASP A 267 -12.84 -17.44 10.34
N GLY A 268 -12.03 -18.37 9.82
CA GLY A 268 -11.70 -19.62 10.49
C GLY A 268 -10.63 -19.52 11.57
N ILE A 269 -9.96 -18.36 11.68
CA ILE A 269 -8.96 -18.08 12.72
C ILE A 269 -9.63 -17.29 13.85
N GLU A 270 -9.54 -17.81 15.07
CA GLU A 270 -10.04 -17.14 16.28
C GLU A 270 -9.10 -16.01 16.72
N GLY A 271 -7.79 -16.25 16.62
CA GLY A 271 -6.79 -15.27 16.97
C GLY A 271 -5.38 -15.74 16.65
N VAL A 272 -4.45 -14.79 16.70
CA VAL A 272 -3.02 -15.03 16.56
C VAL A 272 -2.34 -14.55 17.83
N SER A 273 -1.53 -15.40 18.45
CA SER A 273 -0.72 -15.03 19.61
C SER A 273 0.75 -15.30 19.33
N ILE A 274 1.61 -14.39 19.77
CA ILE A 274 3.06 -14.57 19.71
C ILE A 274 3.55 -14.77 21.14
N THR A 275 4.13 -15.93 21.40
CA THR A 275 4.80 -16.27 22.66
C THR A 275 6.31 -16.32 22.41
N ASP A 276 7.11 -16.44 23.48
CA ASP A 276 8.54 -16.73 23.36
C ASP A 276 8.80 -17.85 22.33
N LYS A 277 9.42 -17.46 21.21
CA LYS A 277 9.80 -18.33 20.07
C LYS A 277 8.69 -18.98 19.24
N ASN A 278 7.41 -18.69 19.46
CA ASN A 278 6.34 -19.31 18.66
C ASN A 278 5.24 -18.32 18.27
N ILE A 279 4.71 -18.50 17.05
CA ILE A 279 3.46 -17.90 16.60
C ILE A 279 2.40 -18.99 16.61
N VAL A 280 1.29 -18.77 17.30
CA VAL A 280 0.17 -19.71 17.38
C VAL A 280 -1.04 -19.09 16.72
N PHE A 281 -1.52 -19.74 15.66
CA PHE A 281 -2.79 -19.45 15.00
C PHE A 281 -3.86 -20.37 15.58
N ARG A 282 -4.80 -19.79 16.34
CA ARG A 282 -5.87 -20.55 16.96
C ARG A 282 -7.03 -20.72 16.00
N ALA A 283 -7.43 -21.95 15.75
CA ALA A 283 -8.61 -22.24 14.94
C ALA A 283 -9.89 -21.91 15.71
N ARG A 284 -10.88 -21.33 15.02
CA ARG A 284 -12.20 -21.07 15.57
C ARG A 284 -12.97 -22.39 15.70
N ARG A 285 -13.11 -22.90 16.94
CA ARG A 285 -13.78 -24.18 17.25
C ARG A 285 -15.26 -24.07 17.59
N ASP A 286 -15.71 -22.87 17.88
CA ASP A 286 -17.09 -22.62 18.26
C ASP A 286 -17.98 -22.74 17.01
N GLY A 287 -18.52 -23.95 16.75
CA GLY A 287 -19.60 -24.16 15.77
C GLY A 287 -20.89 -23.40 16.12
N GLY A 288 -20.88 -22.64 17.22
CA GLY A 288 -21.86 -21.61 17.47
C GLY A 288 -21.64 -20.47 16.48
N HIS A 289 -22.49 -20.40 15.46
CA HIS A 289 -22.98 -19.09 15.03
C HIS A 289 -23.42 -18.34 16.30
N ARG A 290 -22.55 -17.51 16.90
CA ARG A 290 -23.03 -16.46 17.78
C ARG A 290 -23.84 -15.53 16.88
N ARG A 291 -25.12 -15.85 16.73
CA ARG A 291 -26.15 -14.84 16.58
C ARG A 291 -25.99 -13.95 17.80
N LEU A 292 -25.20 -12.89 17.66
CA LEU A 292 -25.26 -11.75 18.57
C LEU A 292 -26.73 -11.37 18.63
N GLY A 293 -27.31 -11.51 19.83
CA GLY A 293 -28.68 -11.10 20.10
C GLY A 293 -28.87 -9.69 19.56
N SER A 294 -29.95 -9.53 18.79
CA SER A 294 -30.37 -8.26 18.20
C SER A 294 -30.22 -7.13 19.21
N MET A 295 -29.35 -6.17 18.89
CA MET A 295 -29.31 -4.91 19.60
C MET A 295 -29.57 -3.80 18.58
N ASP A 296 -30.80 -3.29 18.70
CA ASP A 296 -31.40 -2.24 17.90
C ASP A 296 -30.58 -0.95 18.04
N TRP A 297 -30.07 -0.41 16.93
CA TRP A 297 -29.53 0.95 16.88
C TRP A 297 -30.02 1.65 15.62
N ASN A 298 -31.11 2.41 15.77
CA ASN A 298 -31.42 3.54 14.92
C ASN A 298 -30.41 4.66 15.19
N VAL A 299 -29.54 4.98 14.23
CA VAL A 299 -28.89 6.31 14.17
C VAL A 299 -28.77 6.74 12.72
N ALA A 300 -29.55 7.75 12.36
CA ALA A 300 -29.39 8.56 11.17
C ALA A 300 -28.20 9.54 11.36
N GLY A 301 -27.41 9.76 10.32
CA GLY A 301 -26.33 10.75 10.32
C GLY A 301 -25.80 11.03 8.92
N ASP A 302 -25.91 12.30 8.52
CA ASP A 302 -25.76 12.87 7.18
C ASP A 302 -24.43 12.58 6.44
N LYS A 303 -24.56 12.52 5.09
CA LYS A 303 -23.47 12.57 4.11
C LYS A 303 -23.28 14.00 3.62
N GLU A 304 -22.07 14.55 3.71
CA GLU A 304 -21.42 15.56 2.83
C GLU A 304 -20.24 16.20 3.60
N GLN A 305 -19.05 16.55 3.07
CA GLN A 305 -18.43 16.67 1.76
C GLN A 305 -16.94 16.30 1.93
N THR A 306 -16.36 15.48 1.05
CA THR A 306 -14.91 15.19 1.06
C THR A 306 -14.20 15.93 -0.06
N THR A 307 -13.19 16.74 0.29
CA THR A 307 -12.14 17.22 -0.60
C THR A 307 -11.41 16.03 -1.21
N ARG A 308 -11.33 16.00 -2.55
CA ARG A 308 -10.75 14.90 -3.32
C ARG A 308 -9.22 14.92 -3.23
N LEU A 309 -8.63 14.00 -2.46
CA LEU A 309 -7.30 13.48 -2.77
C LEU A 309 -7.36 12.74 -4.12
N GLY A 310 -6.42 13.00 -5.01
CA GLY A 310 -6.37 12.34 -6.32
C GLY A 310 -6.28 10.81 -6.15
N GLY A 311 -7.12 10.07 -6.87
CA GLY A 311 -7.27 8.60 -6.72
C GLY A 311 -5.97 7.80 -6.82
N TYR A 312 -4.94 8.36 -7.47
CA TYR A 312 -3.62 7.73 -7.58
C TYR A 312 -2.86 7.69 -6.24
N ALA A 313 -2.93 8.76 -5.43
CA ALA A 313 -2.30 8.79 -4.12
C ALA A 313 -2.99 7.82 -3.15
N ARG A 314 -4.33 7.68 -3.25
CA ARG A 314 -5.11 6.72 -2.46
C ARG A 314 -4.77 5.27 -2.84
N ARG A 315 -4.60 4.95 -4.14
CA ARG A 315 -4.17 3.62 -4.61
C ARG A 315 -2.74 3.26 -4.20
N ILE A 316 -1.81 4.21 -4.25
CA ILE A 316 -0.43 3.96 -3.77
C ILE A 316 -0.44 3.73 -2.26
N LEU A 317 -1.18 4.53 -1.49
CA LEU A 317 -1.28 4.33 -0.04
C LEU A 317 -1.88 2.96 0.31
N LYS A 318 -2.94 2.55 -0.41
CA LYS A 318 -3.58 1.23 -0.27
C LYS A 318 -2.60 0.08 -0.54
N LYS A 319 -1.74 0.19 -1.56
CA LYS A 319 -0.77 -0.86 -1.98
C LYS A 319 0.58 -0.83 -1.26
N VAL A 320 0.83 0.20 -0.46
CA VAL A 320 2.10 0.38 0.25
C VAL A 320 1.94 0.00 1.73
N LEU A 321 0.73 0.13 2.28
CA LEU A 321 0.40 -0.30 3.64
C LEU A 321 -0.11 -1.76 3.69
N PHE A 322 -0.49 -2.35 2.54
CA PHE A 322 -0.97 -3.73 2.35
C PHE A 322 -0.45 -4.26 1.01
#